data_AF-A0A2G2WE35-F1
#
_entry.id   AF-A0A2G2WE35-F1
#
_cell.length_a   1.000
_cell.length_b   1.000
_cell.length_c   1.000
_cell.angle_alpha   90.00
_cell.angle_beta   90.00
_cell.angle_gamma   90.00
#
_symmetry.space_group_name_H-M   'P 1'
#
loop_
_entity.id
_entity.type
_entity.pdbx_description
1 polymer ?
#
loop_
_entity_poly.entity_id
_entity_poly.type
_entity_poly.pdbx_seq_one_letter_code
_entity_poly.pdbx_strand_id
1 'polypeptide(L)'
;MLDKGHVVLLRRAELKMFVDFHSNEGRKGGDLTPDETTIIVGALELIEKTAKDAMTPISKAFSLDMDGTLNLWIDIGYVRMRYGALWWDHEKRKLEAGIKDNTTENIGRLFGKKKRKRTYQEEQ
;
A
#
# COMPACT_ATOMS: atom_id res chain seq x y z
N MET A 1 -33.40 4.06 24.46
CA MET A 1 -32.44 4.82 25.28
C MET A 1 -31.39 5.39 24.36
N LEU A 2 -31.24 6.71 24.32
CA LEU A 2 -30.05 7.50 23.98
C LEU A 2 -30.54 8.95 23.85
N ASP A 3 -30.92 9.54 24.98
CA ASP A 3 -31.28 10.96 25.06
C ASP A 3 -30.77 11.50 26.40
N LYS A 4 -30.23 12.73 26.35
CA LYS A 4 -29.72 13.58 27.42
C LYS A 4 -28.26 13.34 27.88
N GLY A 5 -27.34 14.12 27.30
CA GLY A 5 -26.25 14.72 28.10
C GLY A 5 -24.80 14.33 27.80
N HIS A 6 -24.43 13.90 26.59
CA HIS A 6 -23.00 13.85 26.24
C HIS A 6 -22.49 15.26 25.90
N VAL A 7 -22.29 16.07 26.94
CA VAL A 7 -21.42 17.25 26.83
C VAL A 7 -19.99 16.71 26.82
N VAL A 8 -19.25 16.97 25.74
CA VAL A 8 -17.82 16.69 25.71
C VAL A 8 -17.18 17.58 26.77
N LEU A 9 -16.61 16.98 27.82
CA LEU A 9 -16.04 17.69 28.98
C LEU A 9 -14.89 18.62 28.59
N LEU A 10 -14.22 18.32 27.49
CA LEU A 10 -13.03 19.01 27.01
C LEU A 10 -13.20 19.46 25.56
N ARG A 11 -12.73 20.66 25.24
CA ARG A 11 -12.60 21.13 23.85
C ARG A 11 -11.43 20.41 23.16
N ARG A 12 -11.39 20.44 21.83
CA ARG A 12 -10.33 19.76 21.04
C ARG A 12 -8.91 20.15 21.46
N ALA A 13 -8.64 21.43 21.70
CA ALA A 13 -7.32 21.88 22.16
C ALA A 13 -6.94 21.26 23.52
N GLU A 14 -7.92 21.15 24.42
CA GLU A 14 -7.74 20.55 25.74
C GLU A 14 -7.58 19.03 25.65
N LEU A 15 -8.32 18.36 24.75
CA LEU A 15 -8.14 16.93 24.47
C LEU A 15 -6.76 16.63 23.88
N LYS A 16 -6.26 17.45 22.96
CA LYS A 16 -4.91 17.30 22.41
C LYS A 16 -3.84 17.44 23.51
N MET A 17 -3.99 18.43 24.38
CA MET A 17 -3.08 18.61 25.51
C MET A 17 -3.18 17.45 26.51
N PHE A 18 -4.39 16.94 26.75
CA PHE A 18 -4.63 15.79 27.63
C PHE A 18 -3.95 14.53 27.09
N VAL A 19 -4.04 14.28 25.78
CA VAL A 19 -3.34 13.17 25.12
C VAL A 19 -1.82 13.34 25.20
N ASP A 20 -1.30 14.55 25.00
CA ASP A 20 0.13 14.87 25.14
C ASP A 20 0.67 14.58 26.55
N PHE A 21 -0.12 14.85 27.60
CA PHE A 21 0.27 14.50 28.98
C PHE A 21 0.38 12.99 29.22
N HIS A 22 -0.35 12.17 28.47
CA HIS A 22 -0.34 10.71 28.60
C HIS A 22 0.59 10.03 27.59
N SER A 23 1.21 10.79 26.69
CA SER A 23 2.23 10.26 25.78
C SER A 23 3.48 9.88 26.57
N ASN A 24 4.04 8.71 26.28
CA ASN A 24 5.30 8.23 26.86
C ASN A 24 6.51 9.08 26.43
N GLU A 25 6.41 9.77 25.30
CA GLU A 25 7.36 10.77 24.80
C GLU A 25 7.05 12.20 25.31
N GLY A 26 5.91 12.38 25.97
CA GLY A 26 5.46 13.65 26.50
C GLY A 26 6.29 14.13 27.69
N ARG A 27 6.14 15.43 28.03
CA ARG A 27 6.94 16.11 29.10
C ARG A 27 6.85 15.45 30.47
N LYS A 28 5.82 14.63 30.73
CA LYS A 28 5.60 13.92 31.99
C LYS A 28 5.76 12.40 31.90
N GLY A 29 5.93 11.83 30.71
CA GLY A 29 6.04 10.39 30.48
C GLY A 29 4.80 9.62 30.94
N GLY A 30 3.79 9.49 30.06
CA GLY A 30 2.61 8.66 30.29
C GLY A 30 2.70 7.27 29.65
N ASP A 31 1.57 6.56 29.59
CA ASP A 31 1.52 5.16 29.15
C ASP A 31 1.26 5.00 27.64
N LEU A 32 0.84 6.06 26.94
CA LEU A 32 0.52 5.97 25.52
C LEU A 32 1.79 5.92 24.68
N THR A 33 1.87 4.91 23.82
CA THR A 33 2.91 4.81 22.80
C THR A 33 2.78 5.92 21.74
N PRO A 34 3.81 6.15 20.93
CA PRO A 34 3.77 7.16 19.85
C PRO A 34 2.68 6.85 18.81
N ASP A 35 2.48 5.58 18.49
CA ASP A 35 1.45 5.14 17.54
C ASP A 35 0.05 5.38 18.09
N GLU A 36 -0.20 5.04 19.36
CA GLU A 36 -1.49 5.31 20.02
C GLU A 36 -1.78 6.81 20.09
N THR A 37 -0.78 7.60 20.47
CA THR A 37 -0.86 9.07 20.49
C THR A 37 -1.21 9.60 19.09
N THR A 38 -0.54 9.11 18.04
CA THR A 38 -0.77 9.51 16.65
C THR A 38 -2.16 9.15 16.16
N ILE A 39 -2.66 7.95 16.50
CA ILE A 39 -4.01 7.51 16.13
C ILE A 39 -5.06 8.39 16.80
N ILE A 40 -4.94 8.66 18.11
CA ILE A 40 -5.90 9.47 18.86
C ILE A 40 -5.90 10.91 18.36
N VAL A 41 -4.72 11.53 18.20
CA VAL A 41 -4.60 12.89 17.66
C VAL A 41 -5.15 12.95 16.24
N GLY A 42 -4.82 11.95 15.41
CA GLY A 42 -5.35 11.82 14.06
C GLY A 42 -6.88 11.78 14.04
N ALA A 43 -7.51 11.02 14.94
CA ALA A 43 -8.96 10.95 15.08
C ALA A 43 -9.58 12.28 15.52
N LEU A 44 -8.96 12.98 16.48
CA LEU A 44 -9.37 14.34 16.88
C LEU A 44 -9.27 15.32 15.70
N GLU A 45 -8.31 15.09 14.80
CA GLU A 45 -8.08 15.89 13.59
C GLU A 45 -9.07 15.61 12.46
N LEU A 46 -9.66 14.42 12.39
CA LEU A 46 -10.62 14.04 11.34
C LEU A 46 -11.86 14.95 11.31
N ILE A 47 -12.25 15.55 12.44
CA ILE A 47 -13.41 16.45 12.51
C ILE A 47 -13.23 17.69 11.62
N GLU A 48 -11.98 18.15 11.43
CA GLU A 48 -11.67 19.31 10.59
C GLU A 48 -11.25 18.92 9.17
N LYS A 49 -10.94 17.64 8.92
CA LYS A 49 -10.54 17.17 7.59
C LYS A 49 -11.74 17.20 6.65
N THR A 50 -11.55 17.85 5.51
CA THR A 50 -12.53 17.87 4.42
C THR A 50 -12.16 16.87 3.34
N ALA A 51 -13.10 16.55 2.45
CA ALA A 51 -12.82 15.71 1.28
C ALA A 51 -11.64 16.28 0.45
N LYS A 52 -11.54 17.60 0.34
CA LYS A 52 -10.46 18.28 -0.37
C LYS A 52 -9.07 17.98 0.20
N ASP A 53 -8.97 17.76 1.52
CA ASP A 53 -7.69 17.49 2.20
C ASP A 53 -7.23 16.04 2.05
N ALA A 54 -8.16 15.11 1.78
CA ALA A 54 -7.90 13.67 1.74
C ALA A 54 -8.02 13.04 0.35
N MET A 55 -8.78 13.64 -0.57
CA MET A 55 -9.01 13.07 -1.89
C MET A 55 -7.77 13.13 -2.77
N THR A 56 -7.65 12.17 -3.68
CA THR A 56 -6.67 12.25 -4.76
C THR A 56 -7.17 13.23 -5.82
N PRO A 57 -6.39 14.24 -6.25
CA PRO A 57 -6.77 15.11 -7.36
C PRO A 57 -7.08 14.29 -8.61
N ILE A 58 -8.10 14.69 -9.37
CA ILE A 58 -8.54 13.94 -10.57
C ILE A 58 -7.41 13.78 -11.59
N SER A 59 -6.50 14.77 -11.70
CA SER A 59 -5.34 14.71 -12.59
C SER A 59 -4.30 13.65 -12.20
N LYS A 60 -4.38 13.12 -10.97
CA LYS A 60 -3.55 12.02 -10.45
C LYS A 60 -4.35 10.72 -10.29
N ALA A 61 -5.65 10.75 -10.60
CA ALA A 61 -6.48 9.55 -10.56
C ALA A 61 -6.28 8.75 -11.85
N PHE A 62 -6.18 7.44 -11.73
CA PHE A 62 -6.24 6.54 -12.87
C PHE A 62 -7.72 6.36 -13.26
N SER A 63 -8.06 6.71 -14.50
CA SER A 63 -9.39 6.54 -15.07
C SER A 63 -9.34 5.62 -16.28
N LEU A 64 -10.41 4.86 -16.50
CA LEU A 64 -10.62 4.08 -17.71
C LEU A 64 -11.49 4.87 -18.68
N ASP A 65 -11.23 4.69 -19.98
CA ASP A 65 -12.11 5.21 -21.02
C ASP A 65 -13.43 4.43 -21.06
N MET A 66 -14.56 5.12 -21.16
CA MET A 66 -15.88 4.48 -21.17
C MET A 66 -16.09 3.66 -22.45
N ASP A 67 -15.56 4.15 -23.57
CA ASP A 67 -15.66 3.49 -24.88
C ASP A 67 -14.50 2.50 -25.13
N GLY A 68 -13.63 2.33 -24.12
CA GLY A 68 -12.47 1.45 -24.19
C GLY A 68 -12.86 -0.02 -24.32
N THR A 69 -12.35 -0.69 -25.35
CA THR A 69 -12.56 -2.14 -25.51
C THR A 69 -11.72 -2.90 -24.50
N LEU A 70 -12.36 -3.67 -23.62
CA LEU A 70 -11.70 -4.65 -22.75
C LEU A 70 -11.06 -5.75 -23.61
N ASN A 71 -9.75 -5.67 -23.79
CA ASN A 71 -8.98 -6.74 -24.42
C ASN A 71 -8.14 -7.48 -23.36
N LEU A 72 -7.82 -8.75 -23.64
CA LEU A 72 -7.11 -9.62 -22.72
C LEU A 72 -5.74 -9.05 -22.28
N TRP A 73 -5.09 -8.25 -23.12
CA TRP A 73 -3.81 -7.60 -22.82
C TRP A 73 -3.95 -6.50 -21.76
N ILE A 74 -5.00 -5.67 -21.87
CA ILE A 74 -5.33 -4.61 -20.91
C ILE A 74 -5.73 -5.24 -19.57
N ASP A 75 -6.53 -6.30 -19.58
CA ASP A 75 -6.95 -7.01 -18.37
C ASP A 75 -5.76 -7.66 -17.63
N ILE A 76 -4.89 -8.38 -18.34
CA ILE A 76 -3.71 -9.02 -17.75
C ILE A 76 -2.72 -7.96 -17.22
N GLY A 77 -2.52 -6.85 -17.95
CA GLY A 77 -1.68 -5.73 -17.50
C GLY A 77 -2.21 -5.07 -16.23
N TYR A 78 -3.53 -4.91 -16.12
CA TYR A 78 -4.20 -4.33 -14.95
C TYR A 78 -4.09 -5.24 -13.72
N VAL A 79 -4.29 -6.55 -13.88
CA VAL A 79 -4.09 -7.54 -12.81
C VAL A 79 -2.62 -7.56 -12.35
N ARG A 80 -1.67 -7.49 -13.29
CA ARG A 80 -0.23 -7.44 -12.98
C ARG A 80 0.18 -6.17 -12.21
N MET A 81 -0.53 -5.06 -12.37
CA MET A 81 -0.26 -3.83 -11.61
C MET A 81 -0.81 -3.90 -10.17
N ARG A 82 -1.90 -4.66 -9.97
CA ARG A 82 -2.57 -4.83 -8.66
C ARG A 82 -1.94 -5.93 -7.80
N TYR A 83 -1.41 -6.98 -8.42
CA TYR A 83 -0.72 -8.08 -7.76
C TYR A 83 0.70 -8.12 -8.32
N GLY A 84 1.73 -7.94 -7.47
CA GLY A 84 3.13 -7.99 -7.90
C GLY A 84 3.40 -9.18 -8.83
N ALA A 85 4.24 -8.99 -9.86
CA ALA A 85 4.37 -9.81 -11.07
C ALA A 85 4.24 -11.34 -10.89
N LEU A 86 3.00 -11.79 -10.79
CA LEU A 86 2.57 -13.19 -10.80
C LEU A 86 1.92 -13.43 -12.15
N TRP A 87 2.51 -14.31 -12.94
CA TRP A 87 1.91 -14.74 -14.20
C TRP A 87 1.42 -16.18 -14.03
N TRP A 88 0.23 -16.46 -14.57
CA TRP A 88 -0.35 -17.80 -14.57
C TRP A 88 0.29 -18.62 -15.69
N ASP A 89 1.03 -19.67 -15.32
CA ASP A 89 1.52 -20.65 -16.28
C ASP A 89 0.34 -21.55 -16.68
N HIS A 90 -0.20 -21.31 -17.88
CA HIS A 90 -1.34 -22.07 -18.41
C HIS A 90 -1.00 -23.54 -18.72
N GLU A 91 0.27 -23.85 -19.01
CA GLU A 91 0.72 -25.21 -19.30
C GLU A 91 0.83 -26.03 -18.01
N LYS A 92 1.36 -25.41 -16.94
CA LYS A 92 1.53 -26.07 -15.64
C LYS A 92 0.37 -25.86 -14.68
N ARG A 93 -0.63 -25.06 -15.05
CA ARG A 93 -1.79 -24.64 -14.23
C ARG A 93 -1.38 -24.16 -12.83
N LYS A 94 -0.38 -23.31 -12.74
CA LYS A 94 0.10 -22.75 -11.45
C LYS A 94 0.52 -21.29 -11.57
N LEU A 95 0.46 -20.58 -10.45
CA LEU A 95 0.98 -19.23 -10.31
C LEU A 95 2.51 -19.27 -10.19
N GLU A 96 3.22 -18.54 -11.03
CA GLU A 96 4.66 -18.34 -10.90
C GLU A 96 4.97 -16.85 -10.67
N ALA A 97 5.78 -16.56 -9.63
CA ALA A 97 6.31 -15.23 -9.39
C ALA A 97 7.53 -15.00 -10.28
N GLY A 98 7.48 -13.99 -11.14
CA GLY A 98 8.55 -13.71 -12.09
C GLY A 98 8.86 -12.21 -12.14
N ILE A 99 10.07 -11.83 -11.72
CA ILE A 99 10.64 -10.52 -12.00
C ILE A 99 10.84 -10.42 -13.52
N LYS A 100 9.86 -9.84 -14.22
CA LYS A 100 10.02 -9.39 -15.61
C LYS A 100 10.20 -7.88 -15.58
N ASP A 101 11.41 -7.46 -15.24
CA ASP A 101 11.85 -6.09 -15.47
C ASP A 101 11.80 -5.89 -16.99
N ASN A 102 10.93 -4.98 -17.45
CA ASN A 102 10.73 -4.60 -18.85
C ASN A 102 11.99 -3.98 -19.51
N THR A 103 13.12 -3.98 -18.81
CA THR A 103 14.44 -3.53 -19.27
C THR A 103 15.27 -4.65 -19.93
N THR A 104 14.82 -5.90 -20.01
CA THR A 104 15.64 -7.02 -20.53
C THR A 104 15.46 -7.38 -22.00
N GLU A 105 14.63 -6.67 -22.76
CA GLU A 105 14.48 -6.96 -24.21
C GLU A 105 15.70 -6.49 -25.06
N ASN A 106 16.65 -5.76 -24.46
CA ASN A 106 17.79 -5.18 -25.19
C ASN A 106 19.18 -5.76 -24.84
N ILE A 107 19.26 -6.97 -24.28
CA ILE A 107 20.56 -7.64 -24.00
C ILE A 107 20.77 -8.90 -24.86
N GLY A 108 19.77 -9.30 -25.65
CA GLY A 108 19.84 -10.46 -26.56
C GLY A 108 20.82 -10.30 -27.74
N ARG A 109 21.40 -9.12 -27.96
CA ARG A 109 22.37 -8.85 -29.05
C ARG A 109 23.85 -8.89 -28.63
N LEU A 110 24.17 -9.10 -27.35
CA LEU A 110 25.52 -8.84 -26.82
C LEU A 110 26.27 -10.04 -26.21
N PHE A 111 25.64 -11.17 -25.89
CA PHE A 111 26.37 -12.35 -25.40
C PHE A 111 26.09 -13.60 -26.23
N GLY A 112 26.94 -13.80 -27.24
CA GLY A 112 27.03 -15.02 -28.02
C GLY A 112 27.44 -16.22 -27.16
N LYS A 113 26.73 -17.34 -27.37
CA LYS A 113 27.11 -18.75 -27.15
C LYS A 113 28.01 -19.05 -25.93
N LYS A 114 27.45 -19.63 -24.87
CA LYS A 114 28.08 -20.76 -24.15
C LYS A 114 27.09 -21.58 -23.31
N LYS A 115 26.64 -22.73 -23.83
CA LYS A 115 26.02 -23.79 -23.00
C LYS A 115 27.13 -24.48 -22.20
N ARG A 116 27.04 -24.46 -20.86
CA ARG A 116 27.80 -25.39 -19.99
C ARG A 116 26.80 -26.15 -19.11
N LYS A 117 26.77 -27.47 -19.30
CA LYS A 117 26.13 -28.44 -18.40
C LYS A 117 26.81 -28.38 -17.04
N ARG A 118 26.05 -28.46 -15.95
CA ARG A 118 26.58 -28.87 -14.63
C ARG A 118 25.78 -30.07 -14.14
N THR A 119 26.49 -31.19 -14.06
CA THR A 119 26.21 -32.38 -13.26
C THR A 119 26.21 -32.00 -11.78
N TYR A 120 25.28 -32.55 -11.00
CA TYR A 120 25.39 -32.61 -9.55
C TYR A 120 25.69 -34.07 -9.16
N GLN A 121 26.85 -34.25 -8.55
CA GLN A 121 27.18 -35.35 -7.66
C GLN A 121 26.60 -34.99 -6.29
N GLU A 122 25.89 -35.90 -5.64
CA GLU A 122 25.73 -35.86 -4.19
C GLU A 122 26.32 -37.16 -3.64
N GLU A 123 27.38 -36.96 -2.86
CA GLU A 123 27.96 -37.93 -1.94
C GLU A 123 27.15 -37.93 -0.63
N GLN A 124 27.17 -39.11 0.01
CA GLN A 124 26.69 -39.51 1.35
C GLN A 124 25.25 -40.04 1.41
#